data_AF-A0A7S3MLN9-F1
#
_entry.id   AF-A0A7S3MLN9-F1
#
_cell.length_a   1.000
_cell.length_b   1.000
_cell.length_c   1.000
_cell.angle_alpha   90.00
_cell.angle_beta   90.00
_cell.angle_gamma   90.00
#
_symmetry.space_group_name_H-M   'P 1'
#
loop_
_entity.id
_entity.type
_entity.pdbx_description
1 polymer ?
#
loop_
_entity_poly.entity_id
_entity_poly.type
_entity_poly.pdbx_seq_one_letter_code
_entity_poly.pdbx_strand_id
1 'polypeptide(L)'
;MVESAPGPRGKAVAGGNDQGDQNNFHIIHAFFRDRFNNYFKSLQPAKYLIIEDSLVAVIKFLLSPLDENLQIRGFATLQDVQKIQGPPREQYVQIYIVRPELESVQ
;
A
#
# COMPACT_ATOMS: atom_id res chain seq x y z
N MET A 1 28.06 -61.40 -7.24
CA MET A 1 28.34 -59.95 -7.23
C MET A 1 27.09 -59.27 -7.77
N VAL A 2 26.39 -58.50 -6.95
CA VAL A 2 25.15 -57.79 -7.34
C VAL A 2 25.51 -56.32 -7.39
N GLU A 3 25.64 -55.76 -8.60
CA GLU A 3 25.80 -54.31 -8.78
C GLU A 3 24.48 -53.62 -8.44
N SER A 4 24.51 -52.77 -7.42
CA SER A 4 23.42 -51.87 -7.10
C SER A 4 23.42 -50.70 -8.08
N ALA A 5 22.41 -50.64 -8.94
CA ALA A 5 22.21 -49.46 -9.79
C ALA A 5 21.92 -48.23 -8.90
N PRO A 6 22.56 -47.07 -9.15
CA PRO A 6 22.26 -45.86 -8.41
C PRO A 6 20.85 -45.38 -8.80
N GLY A 7 19.97 -45.28 -7.79
CA GLY A 7 18.63 -44.75 -7.98
C GLY A 7 18.65 -43.33 -8.55
N PRO A 8 17.66 -42.94 -9.35
CA PRO A 8 17.62 -41.61 -9.94
C PRO A 8 17.48 -40.58 -8.82
N ARG A 9 18.52 -39.76 -8.61
CA ARG A 9 18.38 -38.51 -7.89
C ARG A 9 17.50 -37.60 -8.73
N GLY A 10 16.20 -37.60 -8.43
CA GLY A 10 15.28 -36.59 -8.93
C GLY A 10 15.89 -35.22 -8.66
N LYS A 11 16.16 -34.47 -9.73
CA LYS A 11 16.59 -33.08 -9.66
C LYS A 11 15.58 -32.32 -8.81
N ALA A 12 16.06 -31.50 -7.88
CA ALA A 12 15.21 -30.50 -7.25
C ALA A 12 14.54 -29.71 -8.38
N VAL A 13 13.21 -29.83 -8.47
CA VAL A 13 12.39 -29.07 -9.43
C VAL A 13 12.35 -27.65 -8.91
N ALA A 14 13.29 -26.81 -9.36
CA ALA A 14 13.09 -25.38 -9.37
C ALA A 14 12.08 -25.11 -10.50
N GLY A 15 10.80 -25.05 -10.15
CA GLY A 15 9.73 -24.95 -11.14
C GLY A 15 8.42 -24.51 -10.49
N GLY A 16 8.23 -23.20 -10.43
CA GLY A 16 6.94 -22.53 -10.61
C GLY A 16 5.85 -22.82 -9.59
N ASN A 17 5.72 -21.94 -8.60
CA ASN A 17 4.43 -21.66 -7.96
C ASN A 17 4.03 -20.17 -8.09
N ASP A 18 4.58 -19.47 -9.09
CA ASP A 18 4.37 -18.03 -9.28
C ASP A 18 2.88 -17.66 -9.45
N GLN A 19 2.03 -18.57 -9.98
CA GLN A 19 0.58 -18.34 -10.09
C GLN A 19 -0.16 -18.42 -8.74
N GLY A 20 0.24 -19.33 -7.84
CA GLY A 20 -0.38 -19.45 -6.52
C GLY A 20 -0.03 -18.26 -5.63
N ASP A 21 1.22 -17.81 -5.71
CA ASP A 21 1.70 -16.65 -4.97
C ASP A 21 1.07 -15.36 -5.47
N GLN A 22 0.99 -15.15 -6.80
CA GLN A 22 0.32 -13.98 -7.38
C GLN A 22 -1.16 -13.87 -7.01
N ASN A 23 -1.89 -15.00 -6.97
CA ASN A 23 -3.29 -15.02 -6.53
C ASN A 23 -3.44 -14.61 -5.05
N ASN A 24 -2.53 -15.06 -4.18
CA ASN A 24 -2.55 -14.69 -2.77
C ASN A 24 -2.24 -13.20 -2.56
N PHE A 25 -1.26 -12.65 -3.27
CA PHE A 25 -0.95 -11.22 -3.20
C PHE A 25 -2.11 -10.33 -3.69
N HIS A 26 -2.85 -10.76 -4.71
CA HIS A 26 -4.02 -10.03 -5.19
C HIS A 26 -5.13 -9.96 -4.14
N ILE A 27 -5.41 -11.08 -3.45
CA ILE A 27 -6.42 -11.12 -2.37
C ILE A 27 -6.03 -10.20 -1.21
N ILE A 28 -4.76 -10.22 -0.81
CA ILE A 28 -4.25 -9.34 0.26
C ILE A 28 -4.37 -7.87 -0.16
N HIS A 29 -3.98 -7.53 -1.38
CA HIS A 29 -4.11 -6.17 -1.92
C HIS A 29 -5.55 -5.70 -1.94
N ALA A 30 -6.48 -6.52 -2.47
CA ALA A 30 -7.90 -6.21 -2.52
C ALA A 30 -8.48 -5.97 -1.12
N PHE A 31 -8.14 -6.82 -0.16
CA PHE A 31 -8.59 -6.68 1.23
C PHE A 31 -8.18 -5.34 1.85
N PHE A 32 -6.90 -4.96 1.71
CA PHE A 32 -6.43 -3.68 2.25
C PHE A 32 -7.02 -2.49 1.49
N ARG A 33 -7.14 -2.58 0.17
CA ARG A 33 -7.75 -1.55 -0.66
C ARG A 33 -9.20 -1.31 -0.27
N ASP A 34 -9.99 -2.35 -0.06
CA ASP A 34 -11.39 -2.22 0.34
C ASP A 34 -11.53 -1.59 1.72
N ARG A 35 -10.71 -1.99 2.69
CA ARG A 35 -10.69 -1.34 4.02
C ARG A 35 -10.33 0.13 3.92
N PHE A 36 -9.30 0.46 3.14
CA PHE A 36 -8.86 1.83 2.92
C PHE A 36 -10.00 2.64 2.30
N ASN A 37 -10.59 2.15 1.21
CA ASN A 37 -11.69 2.81 0.52
C ASN A 37 -12.89 3.05 1.45
N ASN A 38 -13.27 2.07 2.26
CA ASN A 38 -14.40 2.20 3.18
C ASN A 38 -14.15 3.26 4.27
N TYR A 39 -12.94 3.29 4.83
CA TYR A 39 -12.55 4.34 5.78
C TYR A 39 -12.64 5.73 5.12
N PHE A 40 -12.07 5.90 3.93
CA PHE A 40 -12.09 7.19 3.23
C PHE A 40 -13.50 7.60 2.76
N LYS A 41 -14.36 6.65 2.38
CA LYS A 41 -15.77 6.93 2.02
C LYS A 41 -16.59 7.42 3.22
N SER A 42 -16.29 6.95 4.43
CA SER A 42 -16.99 7.38 5.65
C SER A 42 -16.67 8.81 6.10
N LEU A 43 -15.62 9.41 5.56
CA LEU A 43 -15.16 10.75 5.93
C LEU A 43 -15.72 11.79 4.96
N GLN A 44 -16.40 12.81 5.49
CA GLN A 44 -16.82 14.03 4.80
C GLN A 44 -16.23 15.21 5.58
N PRO A 45 -15.64 16.24 4.94
CA PRO A 45 -15.64 16.61 3.51
C PRO A 45 -14.50 15.95 2.67
N ALA A 46 -14.16 16.56 1.52
CA ALA A 46 -13.02 16.19 0.67
C ALA A 46 -11.69 16.19 1.45
N LYS A 47 -10.67 15.51 0.94
CA LYS A 47 -9.48 15.14 1.74
C LYS A 47 -8.20 15.53 1.04
N TYR A 48 -7.21 15.90 1.83
CA TYR A 48 -5.84 16.10 1.39
C TYR A 48 -4.92 15.25 2.25
N LEU A 49 -4.13 14.36 1.65
CA LEU A 49 -3.30 13.41 2.39
C LEU A 49 -1.95 14.02 2.69
N ILE A 50 -1.49 13.88 3.92
CA ILE A 50 -0.13 14.17 4.34
C ILE A 50 0.49 12.83 4.73
N ILE A 51 1.43 12.36 3.93
CA ILE A 51 1.94 10.99 4.01
C ILE A 51 3.39 11.05 4.48
N GLU A 52 3.74 10.23 5.45
CA GLU A 52 5.14 10.01 5.79
C GLU A 52 5.92 9.49 4.56
N ASP A 53 7.10 10.04 4.29
CA ASP A 53 7.89 9.77 3.08
C ASP A 53 8.11 8.27 2.82
N SER A 54 8.37 7.50 3.88
CA SER A 54 8.58 6.05 3.83
C SER A 54 7.34 5.26 3.36
N LEU A 55 6.14 5.82 3.55
CA LEU A 55 4.86 5.19 3.25
C LEU A 55 4.32 5.56 1.86
N VAL A 56 4.89 6.57 1.19
CA VAL A 56 4.36 7.09 -0.09
C VAL A 56 4.17 6.00 -1.14
N ALA A 57 5.16 5.12 -1.31
CA ALA A 57 5.08 4.02 -2.27
C ALA A 57 3.96 3.03 -1.94
N VAL A 58 3.80 2.69 -0.66
CA VAL A 58 2.76 1.77 -0.16
C VAL A 58 1.37 2.36 -0.36
N ILE A 59 1.18 3.63 -0.01
CA ILE A 59 -0.11 4.31 -0.16
C ILE A 59 -0.47 4.47 -1.63
N LYS A 60 0.48 4.84 -2.50
CA LYS A 60 0.25 4.88 -3.95
C LYS A 60 -0.13 3.52 -4.52
N PHE A 61 0.50 2.45 -4.05
CA PHE A 61 0.18 1.10 -4.47
C PHE A 61 -1.25 0.67 -4.06
N LEU A 62 -1.71 1.06 -2.87
CA LEU A 62 -3.08 0.80 -2.42
C LEU A 62 -4.11 1.66 -3.17
N LEU A 63 -3.75 2.91 -3.47
CA LEU A 63 -4.65 3.88 -4.08
C LEU A 63 -4.69 3.84 -5.60
N SER A 64 -3.92 3.02 -6.30
CA SER A 64 -3.88 3.02 -7.76
C SER A 64 -4.80 1.93 -8.37
N PRO A 65 -5.74 2.28 -9.27
CA PRO A 65 -6.16 3.63 -9.64
C PRO A 65 -7.00 4.29 -8.55
N LEU A 66 -6.89 5.63 -8.45
CA LEU A 66 -7.56 6.44 -7.42
C LEU A 66 -9.06 6.42 -7.67
N ASP A 67 -9.83 5.95 -6.68
CA ASP A 67 -11.29 6.00 -6.73
C ASP A 67 -11.73 7.45 -6.50
N GLU A 68 -12.31 8.07 -7.54
CA GLU A 68 -12.81 9.46 -7.50
C GLU A 68 -13.85 9.69 -6.40
N ASN A 69 -14.57 8.63 -6.00
CA ASN A 69 -15.55 8.68 -4.91
C ASN A 69 -14.92 8.91 -3.53
N LEU A 70 -13.59 8.75 -3.40
CA LEU A 70 -12.87 9.02 -2.14
C LEU A 70 -12.72 10.52 -1.87
N GLN A 71 -12.93 11.36 -2.88
CA GLN A 71 -12.76 12.81 -2.83
C GLN A 71 -11.38 13.25 -2.33
N ILE A 72 -10.33 12.51 -2.70
CA ILE A 72 -8.94 12.86 -2.39
C ILE A 72 -8.48 13.89 -3.41
N ARG A 73 -8.28 15.13 -2.97
CA ARG A 73 -7.89 16.29 -3.82
C ARG A 73 -6.42 16.29 -4.19
N GLY A 74 -5.59 15.64 -3.38
CA GLY A 74 -4.15 15.59 -3.56
C GLY A 74 -3.45 14.97 -2.36
N PHE A 75 -2.13 14.83 -2.48
CA PHE A 75 -1.27 14.40 -1.38
C PHE A 75 0.04 15.19 -1.38
N ALA A 76 0.64 15.32 -0.20
CA ALA A 76 1.99 15.83 0.02
C ALA A 76 2.73 14.90 1.00
N THR A 77 4.06 14.99 1.03
CA THR A 77 4.85 14.33 2.07
C THR A 77 4.91 15.20 3.33
N LEU A 78 5.27 14.62 4.49
CA LEU A 78 5.53 15.40 5.71
C LEU A 78 6.62 16.46 5.49
N GLN A 79 7.68 16.14 4.74
CA GLN A 79 8.76 17.08 4.41
C GLN A 79 8.28 18.24 3.54
N ASP A 80 7.32 17.99 2.65
CA ASP A 80 6.77 19.00 1.75
C ASP A 80 5.79 19.94 2.46
N VAL A 81 5.11 19.50 3.52
CA VAL A 81 4.15 20.34 4.26
C VAL A 81 4.81 21.57 4.88
N GLN A 82 6.11 21.51 5.22
CA GLN A 82 6.86 22.69 5.69
C GLN A 82 7.07 23.73 4.58
N LYS A 83 6.94 23.34 3.31
CA LYS A 83 7.19 24.18 2.12
C LYS A 83 5.90 24.58 1.41
N ILE A 84 4.84 23.78 1.56
CA ILE A 84 3.57 23.99 0.87
C ILE A 84 2.60 24.69 1.82
N GLN A 85 2.24 25.93 1.53
CA GLN A 85 0.95 26.45 1.99
C GLN A 85 -0.12 25.59 1.32
N GLY A 86 -0.67 24.63 2.06
CA GLY A 86 -1.75 23.77 1.56
C GLY A 86 -2.90 24.62 1.01
N PRO A 87 -3.78 24.04 0.17
CA PRO A 87 -4.93 24.77 -0.35
C PRO A 87 -5.78 25.40 0.78
N PRO A 88 -6.65 26.39 0.53
CA PRO A 88 -7.49 26.96 1.58
C PRO A 88 -8.29 25.86 2.31
N ARG A 89 -8.11 25.75 3.64
CA ARG A 89 -8.65 24.65 4.49
C ARG A 89 -10.18 24.59 4.54
N GLU A 90 -10.86 25.56 3.94
CA GLU A 90 -12.32 25.70 3.95
C GLU A 90 -13.05 24.59 3.16
N GLN A 91 -12.34 23.81 2.34
CA GLN A 91 -12.96 22.82 1.44
C GLN A 91 -12.48 21.38 1.64
N TYR A 92 -11.59 21.12 2.60
CA TYR A 92 -11.05 19.77 2.80
C TYR A 92 -10.50 19.55 4.21
N VAL A 93 -10.46 18.29 4.63
CA VAL A 93 -9.77 17.84 5.83
C VAL A 93 -8.39 17.29 5.50
N GLN A 94 -7.41 17.58 6.34
CA GLN A 94 -6.06 17.00 6.25
C GLN A 94 -6.03 15.67 6.99
N ILE A 95 -5.56 14.62 6.33
CA ILE A 95 -5.39 13.28 6.92
C ILE A 95 -3.92 12.95 6.93
N TYR A 96 -3.37 12.74 8.13
CA TYR A 96 -2.00 12.33 8.34
C TYR A 96 -1.91 10.82 8.33
N ILE A 97 -1.06 10.27 7.45
CA ILE A 97 -0.77 8.84 7.36
C ILE A 97 0.69 8.66 7.78
N VAL A 98 0.88 8.23 9.02
CA VAL A 98 2.17 8.11 9.68
C VAL A 98 2.28 6.76 10.37
N ARG A 99 3.50 6.25 10.54
CA ARG A 99 3.74 5.09 11.41
C ARG A 99 3.52 5.49 12.87
N PRO A 100 3.03 4.57 13.73
CA PRO A 100 2.84 4.84 15.15
C PRO A 100 4.15 4.80 15.96
N GLU A 101 5.26 5.22 15.37
CA GLU A 101 6.58 5.27 16.02
C GLU A 101 6.74 6.60 16.77
N LEU A 102 7.39 6.59 17.93
CA LEU A 102 7.60 7.79 18.77
C LEU A 102 8.28 8.95 18.04
N GLU A 103 9.10 8.65 17.02
CA GLU A 103 9.82 9.64 16.21
C GLU A 103 8.92 10.41 15.25
N SER A 104 7.75 9.86 14.89
CA SER A 104 6.82 10.46 13.94
C SER A 104 5.92 11.55 14.54
N VAL A 105 6.01 11.80 15.86
CA VAL A 105 5.13 12.69 16.63
C VAL A 105 5.82 14.01 17.07
N GLN A 106 7.01 14.33 16.54
CA GLN A 106 7.77 15.53 16.92
C GLN A 106 7.53 16.74 16.01
#